data_AF-A0A7X8J7J0-F1
#
_entry.id   AF-A0A7X8J7J0-F1
#
_cell.length_a   1.000
_cell.length_b   1.000
_cell.length_c   1.000
_cell.angle_alpha   90.00
_cell.angle_beta   90.00
_cell.angle_gamma   90.00
#
_symmetry.space_group_name_H-M   'P 1'
#
loop_
_entity.id
_entity.type
_entity.pdbx_description
1 polymer ?
#
loop_
_entity_poly.entity_id
_entity_poly.type
_entity_poly.pdbx_seq_one_letter_code
_entity_poly.pdbx_strand_id
1 'polypeptide(L)'
;KKMHTTAPVVLIFVSDYGKLKKVNIAEADSVKYAAFHAGCASQNVYLYAASAGMSTVICGAVDMERLASEMKIPESYRIQFTQPIGRK
;
A
#
# COMPACT_ATOMS: atom_id res chain seq x y z
N LYS A 1 -13.94 -9.10 -10.44
CA LYS A 1 -13.46 -8.12 -11.46
C LYS A 1 -11.94 -8.24 -11.51
N LYS A 2 -11.31 -8.48 -12.67
CA LYS A 2 -9.84 -8.55 -12.74
C LYS A 2 -9.26 -7.15 -12.52
N MET A 3 -8.35 -7.00 -11.55
CA MET A 3 -7.59 -5.78 -11.30
C MET A 3 -6.11 -6.04 -11.58
N HIS A 4 -5.32 -4.98 -11.77
CA HIS A 4 -3.87 -5.07 -11.96
C HIS A 4 -3.41 -5.83 -13.22
N THR A 5 -4.27 -6.01 -14.22
CA THR A 5 -3.93 -6.80 -15.42
C THR A 5 -3.30 -5.99 -16.55
N THR A 6 -3.37 -4.67 -16.50
CA THR A 6 -2.91 -3.78 -17.59
C THR A 6 -1.82 -2.80 -17.16
N ALA A 7 -1.73 -2.48 -15.87
CA ALA A 7 -0.70 -1.59 -15.37
C ALA A 7 0.67 -2.29 -15.44
N PRO A 8 1.71 -1.67 -16.01
CA PRO A 8 3.04 -2.27 -16.11
C PRO A 8 3.73 -2.46 -14.76
N VAL A 9 3.34 -1.70 -13.74
CA VAL A 9 3.85 -1.84 -12.38
C VAL A 9 2.72 -1.66 -11.36
N VAL A 10 2.84 -2.36 -10.23
CA VAL A 10 1.95 -2.19 -9.07
C VAL A 10 2.79 -2.06 -7.82
N LEU A 11 2.65 -0.94 -7.12
CA LEU A 11 3.24 -0.79 -5.79
C LEU A 11 2.36 -1.47 -4.75
N ILE A 12 2.98 -2.11 -3.77
CA ILE A 12 2.29 -2.69 -2.61
C ILE A 12 2.77 -1.90 -1.39
N PHE A 13 1.85 -1.19 -0.74
CA PHE A 13 2.17 -0.42 0.46
C PHE A 13 2.05 -1.32 1.68
N VAL A 14 3.14 -1.45 2.42
CA VAL A 14 3.25 -2.39 3.54
C VAL A 14 3.72 -1.63 4.78
N SER A 15 3.01 -1.80 5.88
CA SER A 15 3.35 -1.18 7.17
C SER A 15 4.02 -2.20 8.09
N ASP A 16 5.11 -1.79 8.72
CA ASP A 16 5.85 -2.57 9.72
C ASP A 16 5.23 -2.37 11.12
N TYR A 17 4.41 -3.32 11.56
CA TYR A 17 3.78 -3.26 12.88
C TYR A 17 4.76 -3.53 14.01
N GLY A 18 5.90 -4.18 13.74
CA GLY A 18 6.99 -4.31 14.70
C GLY A 18 7.56 -2.95 15.10
N LYS A 19 7.68 -2.01 14.16
CA LYS A 19 8.09 -0.63 14.45
C LYS A 19 7.01 0.15 15.19
N LEU A 20 5.74 -0.02 14.83
CA LEU A 20 4.63 0.67 15.49
C LEU A 20 4.43 0.21 16.94
N LYS A 21 4.65 -1.08 17.24
CA LYS A 21 4.59 -1.56 18.63
C LYS A 21 5.67 -0.95 19.52
N LYS A 22 6.83 -0.57 18.98
CA LYS A 22 7.93 0.05 19.75
C LYS A 22 7.61 1.46 20.26
N VAL A 23 6.63 2.15 19.67
CA VAL A 23 6.22 3.49 20.12
C VAL A 23 5.15 3.48 21.21
N ASN A 24 4.81 2.30 21.77
CA ASN A 24 3.92 2.13 22.95
C ASN A 24 2.57 2.87 22.84
N ILE A 25 1.96 2.87 21.66
CA ILE A 25 0.60 3.39 21.43
C ILE A 25 -0.43 2.24 21.44
N ALA A 26 -1.71 2.57 21.58
CA ALA A 26 -2.77 1.58 21.50
C ALA A 26 -2.80 0.90 20.12
N GLU A 27 -3.26 -0.36 20.04
CA GLU A 27 -3.33 -1.10 18.78
C GLU A 27 -4.25 -0.40 17.76
N ALA A 28 -5.37 0.17 18.21
CA ALA A 28 -6.27 0.93 17.35
C ALA A 28 -5.57 2.15 16.73
N ASP A 29 -4.74 2.85 17.50
CA ASP A 29 -3.92 3.96 16.99
C ASP A 29 -2.84 3.46 16.05
N SER A 30 -2.22 2.30 16.32
CA SER A 30 -1.26 1.67 15.40
C SER A 30 -1.88 1.40 14.03
N VAL A 31 -3.11 0.87 13.99
CA VAL A 31 -3.84 0.65 12.72
C VAL A 31 -4.10 1.97 12.00
N LYS A 32 -4.55 3.00 12.72
CA LYS A 32 -4.83 4.32 12.15
C LYS A 32 -3.57 4.98 11.57
N TYR A 33 -2.48 5.02 12.33
CA TYR A 33 -1.23 5.63 11.88
C TYR A 33 -0.55 4.82 10.77
N ALA A 34 -0.65 3.48 10.78
CA ALA A 34 -0.20 2.65 9.67
C ALA A 34 -0.87 3.05 8.36
N ALA A 35 -2.20 3.21 8.37
CA ALA A 35 -2.98 3.62 7.21
C ALA A 35 -2.62 5.05 6.76
N PHE A 36 -2.44 5.98 7.72
CA PHE A 36 -2.04 7.36 7.40
C PHE A 36 -0.64 7.45 6.80
N HIS A 37 0.35 6.75 7.35
CA HIS A 37 1.70 6.75 6.78
C HIS A 37 1.71 6.20 5.36
N ALA A 38 1.01 5.10 5.10
CA ALA A 38 0.86 4.55 3.76
C ALA A 38 0.14 5.52 2.83
N GLY A 39 -0.95 6.16 3.29
CA GLY A 39 -1.70 7.17 2.53
C GLY A 39 -0.85 8.37 2.14
N CYS A 40 -0.08 8.93 3.08
CA CYS A 40 0.85 10.03 2.80
C CYS A 40 1.92 9.62 1.77
N ALA A 41 2.49 8.42 1.89
CA ALA A 41 3.45 7.91 0.92
C ALA A 41 2.81 7.69 -0.47
N SER A 42 1.57 7.19 -0.52
CA SER A 42 0.81 7.01 -1.75
C SER A 42 0.45 8.33 -2.43
N GLN A 43 0.19 9.39 -1.65
CA GLN A 43 -0.06 10.71 -2.19
C GLN A 43 1.16 11.30 -2.91
N ASN A 44 2.38 11.01 -2.46
CA ASN A 44 3.58 11.38 -3.22
C ASN A 44 3.61 10.70 -4.60
N VAL A 45 3.18 9.44 -4.68
CA VAL A 45 3.05 8.71 -5.95
C VAL A 45 2.00 9.35 -6.85
N TYR A 46 0.85 9.76 -6.30
CA TYR A 46 -0.16 10.50 -7.06
C TYR A 46 0.38 11.82 -7.62
N LEU A 47 1.04 12.63 -6.80
CA LEU A 47 1.60 13.92 -7.21
C LEU A 47 2.67 13.75 -8.29
N TYR A 48 3.57 12.77 -8.13
CA TYR A 48 4.56 12.47 -9.15
C TYR A 48 3.90 11.98 -10.44
N ALA A 49 2.98 11.02 -10.36
CA ALA A 49 2.27 10.49 -11.52
C ALA A 49 1.57 11.61 -12.30
N ALA A 50 0.88 12.52 -11.60
CA ALA A 50 0.26 13.69 -12.21
C ALA A 50 1.29 14.58 -12.93
N SER A 51 2.45 14.85 -12.31
CA SER A 51 3.51 15.67 -12.91
C SER A 51 4.21 15.02 -14.11
N ALA A 52 4.28 13.68 -14.13
CA ALA A 52 4.99 12.90 -15.14
C ALA A 52 4.10 12.38 -16.27
N GLY A 53 2.82 12.80 -16.33
CA GLY A 53 1.87 12.32 -17.35
C GLY A 53 1.50 10.84 -17.21
N MET A 54 1.52 10.32 -15.99
CA MET A 54 1.18 8.94 -15.65
C MET A 54 -0.18 8.86 -14.96
N SER A 55 -0.76 7.65 -14.95
CA SER A 55 -2.01 7.33 -14.26
C SER A 55 -1.75 6.39 -13.10
N THR A 56 -2.46 6.60 -11.99
CA THR A 56 -2.36 5.77 -10.78
C THR A 56 -3.65 5.80 -9.97
N VAL A 57 -3.92 4.74 -9.20
CA VAL A 57 -5.08 4.66 -8.31
C VAL A 57 -4.82 3.73 -7.13
N ILE A 58 -5.28 4.07 -5.91
CA ILE A 58 -5.28 3.13 -4.78
C ILE A 58 -6.34 2.05 -5.00
N CYS A 59 -5.95 0.79 -4.79
CA CYS A 59 -6.84 -0.36 -4.84
C CYS A 59 -6.78 -1.15 -3.52
N GLY A 60 -7.87 -1.08 -2.76
CA GLY A 60 -8.07 -1.88 -1.53
C GLY A 60 -8.82 -3.20 -1.75
N ALA A 61 -9.46 -3.39 -2.91
CA ALA A 61 -10.28 -4.58 -3.18
C ALA A 61 -9.46 -5.81 -3.62
N VAL A 62 -8.27 -6.00 -3.06
CA VAL A 62 -7.33 -7.09 -3.40
C VAL A 62 -7.37 -8.14 -2.30
N ASP A 63 -7.16 -9.40 -2.65
CA ASP A 63 -6.93 -10.47 -1.68
C ASP A 63 -5.57 -10.26 -1.01
N MET A 64 -5.58 -9.56 0.12
CA MET A 64 -4.36 -9.14 0.83
C MET A 64 -3.63 -10.32 1.45
N GLU A 65 -4.35 -11.35 1.91
CA GLU A 65 -3.75 -12.54 2.52
C GLU A 65 -3.01 -13.35 1.49
N ARG A 66 -3.66 -13.62 0.35
CA ARG A 66 -3.01 -14.31 -0.77
C ARG A 66 -1.82 -13.51 -1.30
N LEU A 67 -1.97 -12.19 -1.47
CA LEU A 67 -0.88 -11.33 -1.93
C LEU A 67 0.30 -11.34 -0.96
N ALA A 68 0.05 -11.27 0.35
CA ALA A 68 1.11 -11.33 1.36
C ALA A 68 1.87 -12.65 1.30
N SER A 69 1.16 -13.77 1.14
CA SER A 69 1.75 -15.10 0.99
C SER A 69 2.60 -15.22 -0.27
N GLU A 70 2.07 -14.82 -1.44
CA GLU A 70 2.79 -14.87 -2.72
C GLU A 70 4.04 -13.99 -2.71
N MET A 71 3.98 -12.83 -2.05
CA MET A 71 5.10 -11.89 -1.91
C MET A 71 6.04 -12.22 -0.73
N LYS A 72 5.77 -13.29 0.02
CA LYS A 72 6.54 -13.71 1.21
C LYS A 72 6.72 -12.59 2.23
N ILE A 73 5.67 -11.82 2.46
CA ILE A 73 5.66 -10.73 3.44
C ILE A 73 5.60 -11.34 4.85
N PRO A 74 6.49 -10.97 5.78
CA PRO A 74 6.46 -11.52 7.13
C PRO A 74 5.21 -11.06 7.90
N GLU A 75 4.71 -11.86 8.84
CA GLU A 75 3.49 -11.57 9.61
C GLU A 75 3.53 -10.27 10.43
N SER A 76 4.72 -9.79 10.78
CA SER A 76 4.92 -8.50 11.45
C SER A 76 4.66 -7.29 10.54
N TYR A 77 4.49 -7.52 9.24
CA TYR A 77 4.18 -6.54 8.23
C TYR A 77 2.74 -6.75 7.73
N ARG A 78 2.02 -5.66 7.48
CA ARG A 78 0.66 -5.73 6.93
C ARG A 78 0.52 -4.87 5.68
N ILE A 79 0.01 -5.47 4.61
CA ILE A 79 -0.36 -4.74 3.40
C ILE A 79 -1.50 -3.77 3.75
N GLN A 80 -1.35 -2.51 3.34
CA GLN A 80 -2.38 -1.48 3.49
C GLN A 80 -3.26 -1.40 2.23
N PHE A 81 -2.62 -1.35 1.06
CA PHE A 81 -3.29 -1.34 -0.24
C PHE A 81 -2.26 -1.53 -1.36
N THR A 82 -2.76 -1.66 -2.59
CA THR A 82 -1.95 -1.65 -3.80
C THR A 82 -2.18 -0.37 -4.59
N GLN A 83 -1.22 0.00 -5.44
CA GLN A 83 -1.30 1.18 -6.29
C GLN A 83 -0.67 0.90 -7.66
N PRO A 84 -1.46 0.47 -8.67
CA PRO A 84 -1.00 0.35 -10.05
C PRO A 84 -0.54 1.69 -10.62
N ILE A 85 0.52 1.66 -11.43
CA ILE A 85 1.03 2.82 -12.16
C ILE A 85 1.14 2.45 -13.64
N GLY A 86 0.65 3.33 -14.51
CA GLY A 86 0.74 3.17 -15.96
C GLY A 86 0.84 4.51 -16.68
N ARG A 87 0.95 4.45 -18.00
CA ARG A 87 0.79 5.65 -18.84
C ARG A 87 -0.66 6.11 -18.81
N LYS A 88 -0.85 7.41 -19.02
CA LYS A 88 -2.17 7.99 -19.19
C LYS A 88 -2.81 7.59 -20.52
#